data_AF-A0A2M9P0V6-F1
#
_entry.id   AF-A0A2M9P0V6-F1
#
_cell.length_a   1.000
_cell.length_b   1.000
_cell.length_c   1.000
_cell.angle_alpha   90.00
_cell.angle_beta   90.00
_cell.angle_gamma   90.00
#
_symmetry.space_group_name_H-M   'P 1'
#
loop_
_entity.id
_entity.type
_entity.pdbx_description
1 polymer ?
#
loop_
_entity_poly.entity_id
_entity_poly.type
_entity_poly.pdbx_seq_one_letter_code
_entity_poly.pdbx_strand_id
1 'polypeptide(L)'
;LLHEEKHEAVQMSSASEDDLKRTNTPDMKPESKFVKPVKPIKPRKTSEQIRERNISVVLLTGVILLLLGGMILATSSWGDLNALLKVFFIGMVAVIFAGMAFIASKLKIEQTAFAFLTLASLFIPITILSASYYRIFGEYLSLHGGGAALLGFLGGLLCLAVYVKIAGYFKSKIFIFISLFTFGITCYFGVAFVTPTLDWMFLAIGIFNFILLLNVGRLNDEEYL
;
A
#
# COMPACT_ATOMS: atom_id res chain seq x y z
N LEU A 1 -38.00 -49.00 -48.87
CA LEU A 1 -38.70 -49.81 -47.85
C LEU A 1 -37.69 -50.79 -47.27
N LEU A 2 -37.33 -50.57 -46.00
CA LEU A 2 -36.74 -51.51 -45.04
C LEU A 2 -35.46 -52.27 -45.45
N HIS A 3 -34.31 -51.92 -44.87
CA HIS A 3 -33.81 -52.72 -43.75
C HIS A 3 -32.64 -52.03 -43.02
N GLU A 4 -32.85 -51.94 -41.71
CA GLU A 4 -31.94 -51.69 -40.61
C GLU A 4 -31.00 -52.89 -40.44
N GLU A 5 -29.71 -52.68 -40.16
CA GLU A 5 -28.98 -53.26 -39.02
C GLU A 5 -27.44 -53.32 -39.18
N LYS A 6 -26.79 -52.91 -38.08
CA LYS A 6 -25.64 -53.53 -37.38
C LYS A 6 -24.20 -53.48 -37.94
N HIS A 7 -23.39 -52.78 -37.13
CA HIS A 7 -22.16 -53.21 -36.47
C HIS A 7 -21.04 -53.91 -37.28
N GLU A 8 -19.96 -53.14 -37.47
CA GLU A 8 -18.68 -53.34 -36.77
C GLU A 8 -18.04 -54.73 -36.82
N ALA A 9 -17.04 -54.90 -37.70
CA ALA A 9 -15.95 -55.85 -37.50
C ALA A 9 -14.70 -55.46 -38.32
N VAL A 10 -13.63 -55.13 -37.58
CA VAL A 10 -12.25 -55.62 -37.81
C VAL A 10 -11.46 -55.08 -39.02
N GLN A 11 -10.73 -54.01 -38.71
CA GLN A 11 -9.28 -53.81 -38.87
C GLN A 11 -8.44 -54.79 -39.73
N MET A 12 -7.54 -54.17 -40.51
CA MET A 12 -6.16 -54.60 -40.82
C MET A 12 -5.91 -55.18 -42.22
N SER A 13 -5.34 -54.36 -43.12
CA SER A 13 -4.33 -54.83 -44.06
C SER A 13 -3.44 -53.68 -44.51
N SER A 14 -2.15 -53.98 -44.50
CA SER A 14 -0.98 -53.13 -44.59
C SER A 14 -0.43 -53.04 -46.02
N ALA A 15 0.22 -51.90 -46.26
CA ALA A 15 1.51 -51.77 -46.95
C ALA A 15 1.57 -51.70 -48.49
N SER A 16 2.36 -50.69 -48.89
CA SER A 16 3.15 -50.56 -50.14
C SER A 16 2.33 -50.14 -51.36
N GLU A 17 2.75 -49.25 -52.25
CA GLU A 17 4.05 -49.06 -52.91
C GLU A 17 4.18 -47.61 -53.46
N ASP A 18 5.35 -47.30 -54.00
CA ASP A 18 5.67 -46.18 -54.91
C ASP A 18 6.23 -44.87 -54.34
N ASP A 19 7.36 -45.05 -53.66
CA ASP A 19 8.56 -44.23 -53.83
C ASP A 19 9.00 -44.17 -55.31
N LEU A 20 8.80 -43.03 -55.98
CA LEU A 20 9.54 -42.72 -57.21
C LEU A 20 10.15 -41.31 -57.17
N LYS A 21 11.49 -41.32 -57.19
CA LYS A 21 12.41 -40.29 -57.71
C LYS A 21 12.62 -38.98 -56.91
N ARG A 22 13.74 -38.98 -56.17
CA ARG A 22 14.64 -37.81 -56.00
C ARG A 22 15.32 -37.42 -57.31
N THR A 23 15.52 -36.11 -57.52
CA THR A 23 16.49 -35.38 -58.41
C THR A 23 15.79 -34.09 -58.88
N ASN A 24 16.26 -32.85 -58.75
CA ASN A 24 17.50 -32.25 -58.26
C ASN A 24 17.35 -30.70 -58.24
N THR A 25 17.94 -30.03 -57.24
CA THR A 25 18.51 -28.65 -57.26
C THR A 25 17.59 -27.40 -57.32
N PRO A 26 18.09 -26.22 -56.87
CA PRO A 26 17.55 -25.53 -55.70
C PRO A 26 17.00 -24.14 -56.04
N ASP A 27 16.01 -23.66 -55.28
CA ASP A 27 15.76 -22.22 -55.28
C ASP A 27 15.41 -21.69 -53.89
N MET A 28 15.99 -20.52 -53.66
CA MET A 28 16.24 -19.84 -52.42
C MET A 28 14.95 -19.26 -51.85
N LYS A 29 14.56 -19.67 -50.65
CA LYS A 29 13.67 -18.87 -49.80
C LYS A 29 14.03 -19.08 -48.33
N PRO A 30 14.40 -18.04 -47.58
CA PRO A 30 14.63 -18.18 -46.16
C PRO A 30 13.28 -18.38 -45.49
N GLU A 31 12.89 -19.64 -45.31
CA GLU A 31 11.74 -19.95 -44.48
C GLU A 31 12.13 -19.62 -43.04
N SER A 32 11.69 -18.44 -42.62
CA SER A 32 11.68 -17.97 -41.24
C SER A 32 11.17 -19.09 -40.35
N LYS A 33 12.08 -19.72 -39.60
CA LYS A 33 11.73 -20.53 -38.45
C LYS A 33 11.04 -19.61 -37.46
N PHE A 34 9.71 -19.53 -37.56
CA PHE A 34 8.87 -19.07 -36.47
C PHE A 34 9.05 -20.06 -35.31
N VAL A 35 10.07 -19.81 -34.50
CA VAL A 35 10.17 -20.33 -33.15
C VAL A 35 8.95 -19.79 -32.42
N LYS A 36 7.94 -20.64 -32.23
CA LYS A 36 6.80 -20.32 -31.36
C LYS A 36 7.39 -19.84 -30.03
N PRO A 37 7.05 -18.64 -29.53
CA PRO A 37 7.54 -18.20 -28.24
C PRO A 37 7.02 -19.20 -27.20
N VAL A 38 7.96 -19.91 -26.57
CA VAL A 38 7.67 -20.69 -25.36
C VAL A 38 7.09 -19.68 -24.38
N LYS A 39 5.76 -19.73 -24.18
CA LYS A 39 5.09 -18.91 -23.18
C LYS A 39 5.82 -19.14 -21.85
N PRO A 40 6.34 -18.10 -21.18
CA PRO A 40 6.95 -18.28 -19.88
C PRO A 40 5.88 -18.90 -18.98
N ILE A 41 6.16 -20.10 -18.49
CA ILE A 41 5.34 -20.74 -17.46
C ILE A 41 5.37 -19.77 -16.29
N LYS A 42 4.29 -19.02 -16.10
CA LYS A 42 4.10 -18.18 -14.92
C LYS A 42 4.35 -19.10 -13.72
N PRO A 43 5.33 -18.82 -12.85
CA PRO A 43 5.53 -19.63 -11.67
C PRO A 43 4.19 -19.67 -10.91
N ARG A 44 3.61 -20.86 -10.80
CA ARG A 44 2.33 -21.10 -10.14
C ARG A 44 2.52 -20.64 -8.70
N LYS A 45 1.89 -19.52 -8.32
CA LYS A 45 1.94 -18.99 -6.93
C LYS A 45 1.73 -20.15 -5.96
N THR A 46 2.74 -20.44 -5.16
CA THR A 46 2.72 -21.48 -4.14
C THR A 46 1.55 -21.22 -3.19
N SER A 47 0.85 -22.27 -2.77
CA SER A 47 -0.31 -22.18 -1.87
C SER A 47 0.00 -21.41 -0.57
N GLU A 48 1.25 -21.41 -0.12
CA GLU A 48 1.72 -20.58 1.00
C GLU A 48 1.67 -19.08 0.71
N GLN A 49 2.08 -18.64 -0.48
CA GLN A 49 2.03 -17.23 -0.88
C GLN A 49 0.59 -16.71 -1.00
N ILE A 50 -0.35 -17.61 -1.30
CA ILE A 50 -1.80 -17.30 -1.28
C ILE A 50 -2.30 -17.21 0.17
N ARG A 51 -1.89 -18.13 1.05
CA ARG A 51 -2.24 -18.11 2.48
C ARG A 51 -1.71 -16.85 3.17
N GLU A 52 -0.46 -16.48 2.93
CA GLU A 52 0.17 -15.26 3.45
C GLU A 52 -0.55 -13.99 2.98
N ARG A 53 -0.93 -13.92 1.69
CA ARG A 53 -1.72 -12.80 1.18
C ARG A 53 -3.08 -12.73 1.84
N ASN A 54 -3.75 -13.86 2.05
CA ASN A 54 -5.06 -13.89 2.71
C ASN A 54 -4.95 -13.41 4.16
N ILE A 55 -3.91 -13.84 4.89
CA ILE A 55 -3.63 -13.35 6.26
C ILE A 55 -3.37 -11.84 6.22
N SER A 56 -2.55 -11.35 5.29
CA SER A 56 -2.27 -9.92 5.14
C SER A 56 -3.52 -9.10 4.80
N VAL A 57 -4.43 -9.64 3.97
CA VAL A 57 -5.70 -8.98 3.62
C VAL A 57 -6.64 -8.92 4.81
N VAL A 58 -6.79 -10.01 5.57
CA VAL A 58 -7.59 -10.03 6.81
C VAL A 58 -7.03 -9.04 7.82
N LEU A 59 -5.71 -9.02 7.98
CA LEU A 59 -5.00 -8.14 8.89
C LEU A 59 -5.19 -6.66 8.50
N LEU A 60 -5.02 -6.32 7.21
CA LEU A 60 -5.26 -4.97 6.69
C LEU A 60 -6.72 -4.55 6.82
N THR A 61 -7.65 -5.48 6.60
CA THR A 61 -9.09 -5.25 6.82
C THR A 61 -9.36 -4.92 8.28
N GLY A 62 -8.74 -5.64 9.21
CA GLY A 62 -8.77 -5.34 10.64
C GLY A 62 -8.20 -3.95 10.96
N VAL A 63 -7.08 -3.56 10.33
CA VAL A 63 -6.51 -2.21 10.47
C VAL A 63 -7.53 -1.16 10.06
N ILE A 64 -8.17 -1.28 8.90
CA ILE A 64 -9.16 -0.31 8.42
C ILE A 64 -10.36 -0.22 9.37
N LEU A 65 -10.93 -1.36 9.78
CA LEU A 65 -12.04 -1.42 10.74
C LEU A 65 -11.67 -0.76 12.07
N LEU A 66 -10.47 -1.03 12.57
CA LEU A 66 -10.01 -0.46 13.83
C LEU A 66 -9.74 1.04 13.72
N LEU A 67 -9.24 1.53 12.59
CA LEU A 67 -9.09 2.97 12.35
C LEU A 67 -10.43 3.69 12.32
N LEU A 68 -11.43 3.12 11.66
CA LEU A 68 -12.79 3.66 11.68
C LEU A 68 -13.33 3.67 13.12
N GLY A 69 -13.17 2.56 13.84
CA GLY A 69 -13.55 2.46 15.26
C GLY A 69 -12.85 3.50 16.13
N GLY A 70 -11.54 3.68 15.95
CA GLY A 70 -10.72 4.67 16.66
C GLY A 70 -11.10 6.11 16.35
N MET A 71 -11.42 6.41 15.09
CA MET A 71 -11.92 7.72 14.67
C MET A 71 -13.29 8.03 15.28
N ILE A 72 -14.22 7.08 15.24
CA ILE A 72 -15.54 7.21 15.88
C ILE A 72 -15.37 7.37 17.40
N LEU A 73 -14.45 6.62 18.02
CA LEU A 73 -14.07 6.76 19.43
C LEU A 73 -13.65 8.19 19.76
N ALA A 74 -12.74 8.72 18.94
CA ALA A 74 -12.10 10.01 19.15
C ALA A 74 -13.07 11.16 19.06
N THR A 75 -14.10 11.05 18.20
CA THR A 75 -15.12 12.09 17.98
C THR A 75 -16.36 11.91 18.85
N SER A 76 -16.60 10.73 19.40
CA SER A 76 -17.77 10.44 20.21
C SER A 76 -17.62 10.94 21.64
N SER A 77 -18.72 11.39 22.25
CA SER A 77 -18.77 11.82 23.65
C SER A 77 -19.06 10.62 24.56
N TRP A 78 -17.99 10.02 25.10
CA TRP A 78 -18.11 8.85 26.01
C TRP A 78 -18.52 9.32 27.39
N GLY A 79 -19.80 9.64 27.57
CA GLY A 79 -20.36 10.16 28.83
C GLY A 79 -19.56 11.31 29.45
N ASP A 80 -19.66 11.41 30.78
CA ASP A 80 -19.00 12.44 31.60
C ASP A 80 -17.51 12.19 31.85
N LEU A 81 -16.87 11.27 31.10
CA LEU A 81 -15.42 11.07 31.23
C LEU A 81 -14.67 12.37 30.85
N ASN A 82 -13.65 12.68 31.63
CA ASN A 82 -12.76 13.79 31.36
C ASN A 82 -12.10 13.63 29.98
N ALA A 83 -12.14 14.69 29.17
CA ALA A 83 -11.50 14.80 27.86
C ALA A 83 -10.04 14.30 27.85
N LEU A 84 -9.26 14.67 28.88
CA LEU A 84 -7.87 14.26 29.01
C LEU A 84 -7.73 12.73 29.06
N LEU A 85 -8.63 12.08 29.80
CA LEU A 85 -8.60 10.65 29.98
C LEU A 85 -9.02 9.91 28.70
N LYS A 86 -9.99 10.46 27.96
CA LYS A 86 -10.41 9.93 26.64
C LYS A 86 -9.21 9.88 25.67
N VAL A 87 -8.49 10.98 25.55
CA VAL A 87 -7.31 11.08 24.69
C VAL A 87 -6.17 10.19 25.17
N PHE A 88 -5.97 10.10 26.49
CA PHE A 88 -5.00 9.19 27.08
C PHE A 88 -5.28 7.73 26.72
N PHE A 89 -6.54 7.27 26.80
CA PHE A 89 -6.90 5.91 26.37
C PHE A 89 -6.63 5.66 24.88
N ILE A 90 -6.97 6.62 24.02
CA ILE A 90 -6.70 6.52 22.58
C ILE A 90 -5.19 6.45 22.32
N GLY A 91 -4.39 7.26 23.02
CA GLY A 91 -2.93 7.22 22.94
C GLY A 91 -2.34 5.91 23.49
N MET A 92 -2.89 5.37 24.57
CA MET A 92 -2.47 4.10 25.15
C MET A 92 -2.66 2.94 24.16
N VAL A 93 -3.74 2.95 23.39
CA VAL A 93 -3.97 1.96 22.32
C VAL A 93 -2.82 1.97 21.30
N ALA A 94 -2.33 3.15 20.90
CA ALA A 94 -1.19 3.27 20.00
C ALA A 94 0.09 2.64 20.59
N VAL A 95 0.35 2.89 21.89
CA VAL A 95 1.51 2.33 22.61
C VAL A 95 1.42 0.81 22.70
N ILE A 96 0.24 0.25 22.99
CA ILE A 96 0.01 -1.19 23.03
C ILE A 96 0.31 -1.81 21.66
N PHE A 97 -0.19 -1.21 20.57
CA PHE A 97 0.11 -1.71 19.22
C PHE A 97 1.60 -1.61 18.87
N ALA A 98 2.29 -0.54 19.26
CA ALA A 98 3.72 -0.43 19.06
C ALA A 98 4.49 -1.51 19.84
N GLY A 99 4.09 -1.79 21.09
CA GLY A 99 4.64 -2.87 21.90
C GLY A 99 4.41 -4.25 21.27
N MET A 100 3.18 -4.52 20.81
CA MET A 100 2.86 -5.77 20.10
C MET A 100 3.63 -5.91 18.79
N ALA A 101 3.86 -4.81 18.06
CA ALA A 101 4.70 -4.82 16.87
C ALA A 101 6.15 -5.21 17.18
N PHE A 102 6.70 -4.70 18.29
CA PHE A 102 8.05 -5.07 18.74
C PHE A 102 8.14 -6.56 19.09
N ILE A 103 7.15 -7.08 19.82
CA ILE A 103 7.04 -8.51 20.16
C ILE A 103 6.91 -9.36 18.88
N ALA A 104 6.01 -9.00 17.97
CA ALA A 104 5.84 -9.71 16.70
C ALA A 104 7.11 -9.69 15.83
N SER A 105 7.86 -8.57 15.86
CA SER A 105 9.15 -8.48 15.17
C SER A 105 10.19 -9.42 15.78
N LYS A 106 10.23 -9.55 17.12
CA LYS A 106 11.07 -10.54 17.81
C LYS A 106 10.69 -11.99 17.48
N LEU A 107 9.40 -12.25 17.24
CA LEU A 107 8.89 -13.56 16.81
C LEU A 107 9.11 -13.85 15.30
N LYS A 108 9.76 -12.94 14.55
CA LYS A 108 10.01 -13.05 13.10
C LYS A 108 8.73 -13.13 12.25
N ILE A 109 7.61 -12.59 12.74
CA ILE A 109 6.36 -12.50 11.98
C ILE A 109 6.25 -11.10 11.39
N GLU A 110 6.94 -10.87 10.27
CA GLU A 110 7.08 -9.53 9.66
C GLU A 110 5.74 -8.90 9.28
N GLN A 111 4.80 -9.69 8.73
CA GLN A 111 3.48 -9.20 8.31
C GLN A 111 2.66 -8.65 9.49
N THR A 112 2.67 -9.38 10.61
CA THR A 112 1.96 -8.98 11.83
C THR A 112 2.64 -7.79 12.50
N ALA A 113 3.97 -7.79 12.59
CA ALA A 113 4.73 -6.65 13.11
C ALA A 113 4.46 -5.38 12.30
N PHE A 114 4.47 -5.50 10.97
CA PHE A 114 4.18 -4.41 10.05
C PHE A 114 2.78 -3.85 10.24
N ALA A 115 1.75 -4.69 10.35
CA ALA A 115 0.38 -4.20 10.52
C ALA A 115 0.16 -3.55 11.88
N PHE A 116 0.67 -4.13 12.97
CA PHE A 116 0.57 -3.50 14.28
C PHE A 116 1.32 -2.17 14.33
N LEU A 117 2.47 -2.07 13.65
CA LEU A 117 3.21 -0.81 13.59
C LEU A 117 2.50 0.23 12.70
N THR A 118 1.93 -0.20 11.58
CA THR A 118 1.05 0.61 10.73
C THR A 118 -0.10 1.17 11.55
N LEU A 119 -0.76 0.32 12.32
CA LEU A 119 -1.86 0.67 13.18
C LEU A 119 -1.45 1.67 14.28
N ALA A 120 -0.36 1.39 15.00
CA ALA A 120 0.19 2.30 16.00
C ALA A 120 0.49 3.68 15.39
N SER A 121 1.11 3.68 14.22
CA SER A 121 1.49 4.90 13.50
C SER A 121 0.26 5.73 13.10
N LEU A 122 -0.82 5.09 12.64
CA LEU A 122 -2.06 5.76 12.26
C LEU A 122 -2.90 6.21 13.47
N PHE A 123 -2.75 5.59 14.63
CA PHE A 123 -3.40 6.07 15.85
C PHE A 123 -2.77 7.35 16.40
N ILE A 124 -1.47 7.59 16.19
CA ILE A 124 -0.79 8.81 16.64
C ILE A 124 -1.48 10.10 16.13
N PRO A 125 -1.72 10.30 14.81
CA PRO A 125 -2.43 11.48 14.34
C PRO A 125 -3.88 11.52 14.84
N ILE A 126 -4.55 10.37 15.01
CA ILE A 126 -5.90 10.32 15.59
C ILE A 126 -5.88 10.83 17.05
N THR A 127 -4.90 10.43 17.85
CA THR A 127 -4.73 10.93 19.22
C THR A 127 -4.49 12.44 19.25
N ILE A 128 -3.62 12.96 18.36
CA ILE A 128 -3.35 14.40 18.26
C ILE A 128 -4.62 15.17 17.85
N LEU A 129 -5.35 14.67 16.86
CA LEU A 129 -6.62 15.25 16.42
C LEU A 129 -7.66 15.23 17.53
N SER A 130 -7.76 14.13 18.27
CA SER A 130 -8.67 14.02 19.43
C SER A 130 -8.28 15.02 20.53
N ALA A 131 -6.99 15.16 20.84
CA ALA A 131 -6.49 16.15 21.81
C ALA A 131 -6.85 17.59 21.40
N SER A 132 -6.76 17.90 20.11
CA SER A 132 -7.15 19.20 19.58
C SER A 132 -8.68 19.41 19.56
N TYR A 133 -9.45 18.37 19.23
CA TYR A 133 -10.92 18.39 19.25
C TYR A 133 -11.45 18.67 20.65
N TYR A 134 -10.90 18.00 21.66
CA TYR A 134 -11.25 18.21 23.06
C TYR A 134 -10.60 19.44 23.70
N ARG A 135 -9.85 20.25 22.92
CA ARG A 135 -9.21 21.48 23.39
C ARG A 135 -8.27 21.29 24.59
N ILE A 136 -7.62 20.12 24.69
CA ILE A 136 -6.74 19.78 25.84
C ILE A 136 -5.57 20.77 25.95
N PHE A 137 -5.09 21.26 24.82
CA PHE A 137 -4.00 22.24 24.75
C PHE A 137 -4.47 23.70 24.87
N GLY A 138 -5.75 23.93 25.21
CA GLY A 138 -6.39 25.24 25.26
C GLY A 138 -7.09 25.63 23.95
N GLU A 139 -7.88 26.72 23.99
CA GLU A 139 -8.66 27.17 22.82
C GLU A 139 -7.79 27.58 21.63
N TYR A 140 -6.59 28.10 21.89
CA TYR A 140 -5.65 28.55 20.85
C TYR A 140 -5.12 27.41 19.99
N LEU A 141 -4.84 26.24 20.58
CA LEU A 141 -4.38 25.01 19.90
C LEU A 141 -5.55 24.06 19.57
N SER A 142 -6.78 24.57 19.55
CA SER A 142 -7.93 23.79 19.10
C SER A 142 -8.05 23.76 17.58
N LEU A 143 -8.81 22.81 17.04
CA LEU A 143 -9.11 22.71 15.59
C LEU A 143 -9.72 24.00 15.00
N HIS A 144 -10.35 24.83 15.83
CA HIS A 144 -10.95 26.11 15.44
C HIS A 144 -10.20 27.33 16.02
N GLY A 145 -9.06 27.10 16.68
CA GLY A 145 -8.24 28.15 17.28
C GLY A 145 -7.29 28.78 16.27
N GLY A 146 -6.83 30.01 16.54
CA GLY A 146 -5.85 30.70 15.70
C GLY A 146 -4.51 29.95 15.54
N GLY A 147 -4.20 29.04 16.46
CA GLY A 147 -3.01 28.17 16.42
C GLY A 147 -3.23 26.80 15.79
N ALA A 148 -4.36 26.53 15.14
CA ALA A 148 -4.64 25.25 14.48
C ALA A 148 -3.56 24.87 13.45
N ALA A 149 -3.03 25.86 12.72
CA ALA A 149 -1.94 25.65 11.77
C ALA A 149 -0.63 25.24 12.47
N LEU A 150 -0.32 25.84 13.62
CA LEU A 150 0.85 25.48 14.43
C LEU A 150 0.72 24.07 15.01
N LEU A 151 -0.47 23.69 15.49
CA LEU A 151 -0.74 22.33 15.96
C LEU A 151 -0.62 21.31 14.82
N GLY A 152 -1.17 21.62 13.65
CA GLY A 152 -1.03 20.78 12.46
C GLY A 152 0.42 20.62 12.03
N PHE A 153 1.23 21.68 12.13
CA PHE A 153 2.66 21.64 11.83
C PHE A 153 3.44 20.80 12.85
N LEU A 154 3.28 21.05 14.15
CA LEU A 154 3.97 20.30 15.21
C LEU A 154 3.54 18.83 15.24
N GLY A 155 2.23 18.58 15.13
CA GLY A 155 1.67 17.23 15.08
C GLY A 155 2.10 16.49 13.81
N GLY A 156 2.10 17.18 12.66
CA GLY A 156 2.60 16.66 11.40
C GLY A 156 4.09 16.31 11.46
N LEU A 157 4.92 17.17 12.06
CA LEU A 157 6.34 16.93 12.25
C LEU A 157 6.60 15.71 13.15
N LEU A 158 5.83 15.57 14.23
CA LEU A 158 5.90 14.42 15.12
C LEU A 158 5.52 13.11 14.39
N CYS A 159 4.40 13.13 13.66
CA CYS A 159 3.97 12.00 12.84
C CYS A 159 5.02 11.65 11.78
N LEU A 160 5.57 12.66 11.10
CA LEU A 160 6.60 12.50 10.08
C LEU A 160 7.85 11.82 10.66
N ALA A 161 8.35 12.30 11.80
CA ALA A 161 9.52 11.71 12.45
C ALA A 161 9.30 10.22 12.78
N VAL A 162 8.11 9.87 13.26
CA VAL A 162 7.72 8.49 13.52
C VAL A 162 7.65 7.68 12.21
N TYR A 163 7.00 8.22 11.17
CA TYR A 163 6.82 7.53 9.89
C TYR A 163 8.15 7.30 9.16
N VAL A 164 9.07 8.27 9.17
CA VAL A 164 10.42 8.12 8.61
C VAL A 164 11.19 7.01 9.34
N LYS A 165 11.12 6.98 10.68
CA LYS A 165 11.76 5.90 11.46
C LYS A 165 11.20 4.52 11.11
N ILE A 166 9.88 4.41 10.98
CA ILE A 166 9.24 3.14 10.63
C ILE A 166 9.56 2.74 9.18
N ALA A 167 9.57 3.70 8.25
CA ALA A 167 9.94 3.48 6.85
C ALA A 167 11.38 2.93 6.72
N GLY A 168 12.31 3.47 7.51
CA GLY A 168 13.69 2.98 7.57
C GLY A 168 13.80 1.56 8.12
N TYR A 169 12.96 1.17 9.08
CA TYR A 169 12.97 -0.17 9.67
C TYR A 169 12.38 -1.24 8.73
N PHE A 170 11.25 -0.95 8.06
CA PHE A 170 10.53 -1.95 7.26
C PHE A 170 10.77 -1.84 5.73
N LYS A 171 11.56 -0.86 5.25
CA LYS A 171 11.82 -0.57 3.81
C LYS A 171 10.57 -0.68 2.91
N SER A 172 9.41 -0.32 3.45
CA SER A 172 8.12 -0.58 2.83
C SER A 172 7.64 0.61 2.03
N LYS A 173 7.23 0.36 0.77
CA LYS A 173 6.73 1.40 -0.16
C LYS A 173 5.56 2.20 0.43
N ILE A 174 4.66 1.56 1.19
CA ILE A 174 3.51 2.24 1.80
C ILE A 174 3.92 3.30 2.82
N PHE A 175 4.95 3.02 3.64
CA PHE A 175 5.38 3.94 4.68
C PHE A 175 6.16 5.12 4.11
N ILE A 176 6.90 4.91 3.03
CA ILE A 176 7.51 6.00 2.26
C ILE A 176 6.41 6.91 1.69
N PHE A 177 5.35 6.32 1.11
CA PHE A 177 4.21 7.08 0.60
C PHE A 177 3.48 7.86 1.71
N ILE A 178 3.17 7.22 2.84
CA ILE A 178 2.53 7.86 4.00
C ILE A 178 3.40 8.97 4.57
N SER A 179 4.72 8.76 4.66
CA SER A 179 5.67 9.76 5.11
C SER A 179 5.71 10.96 4.17
N LEU A 180 5.70 10.72 2.86
CA LEU A 180 5.69 11.79 1.86
C LEU A 180 4.38 12.59 1.89
N PHE A 181 3.24 11.89 2.03
CA PHE A 181 1.93 12.51 2.18
C PHE A 181 1.86 13.37 3.46
N THR A 182 2.38 12.85 4.56
CA THR A 182 2.44 13.55 5.85
C THR A 182 3.39 14.73 5.82
N PHE A 183 4.51 14.61 5.10
CA PHE A 183 5.41 15.73 4.85
C PHE A 183 4.70 16.84 4.06
N GLY A 184 3.95 16.51 3.00
CA GLY A 184 3.14 17.48 2.25
C GLY A 184 2.12 18.20 3.13
N ILE A 185 1.40 17.46 3.98
CA ILE A 185 0.46 18.03 4.96
C ILE A 185 1.19 18.93 5.97
N THR A 186 2.35 18.50 6.47
CA THR A 186 3.15 19.28 7.42
C THR A 186 3.62 20.59 6.80
N CYS A 187 4.15 20.53 5.57
CA CYS A 187 4.53 21.73 4.81
C CYS A 187 3.32 22.65 4.57
N TYR A 188 2.16 22.09 4.22
CA TYR A 188 0.93 22.86 4.07
C TYR A 188 0.56 23.61 5.36
N PHE A 189 0.55 22.93 6.51
CA PHE A 189 0.27 23.58 7.79
C PHE A 189 1.35 24.58 8.21
N GLY A 190 2.61 24.34 7.87
CA GLY A 190 3.71 25.27 8.08
C GLY A 190 3.55 26.56 7.26
N VAL A 191 3.16 26.45 5.99
CA VAL A 191 2.86 27.61 5.13
C VAL A 191 1.60 28.33 5.59
N ALA A 192 0.56 27.60 5.97
CA ALA A 192 -0.68 28.18 6.51
C ALA A 192 -0.44 28.98 7.80
N PHE A 193 0.57 28.62 8.59
CA PHE A 193 0.98 29.39 9.77
C PHE A 193 1.68 30.71 9.42
N VAL A 194 2.50 30.75 8.36
CA VAL A 194 3.29 31.93 7.97
C VAL A 194 2.48 32.89 7.10
N THR A 195 1.64 32.38 6.20
CA THR A 195 0.82 33.18 5.28
C THR A 195 -0.59 32.58 5.13
N PRO A 196 -1.63 33.20 5.72
CA PRO A 196 -3.02 32.74 5.58
C PRO A 196 -3.63 32.97 4.18
N THR A 197 -2.89 33.61 3.27
CA THR A 197 -3.37 33.97 1.93
C THR A 197 -3.40 32.77 0.99
N LEU A 198 -4.57 32.46 0.44
CA LEU A 198 -4.85 31.33 -0.46
C LEU A 198 -3.89 31.19 -1.65
N ASP A 199 -3.40 32.30 -2.20
CA ASP A 199 -2.55 32.32 -3.40
C ASP A 199 -1.18 31.67 -3.17
N TRP A 200 -0.56 31.94 -2.01
CA TRP A 200 0.71 31.31 -1.61
C TRP A 200 0.55 29.82 -1.31
N MET A 201 -0.65 29.40 -0.90
CA MET A 201 -0.98 28.02 -0.63
C MET A 201 -1.02 27.20 -1.93
N PHE A 202 -1.64 27.72 -2.99
CA PHE A 202 -1.62 27.10 -4.32
C PHE A 202 -0.22 27.05 -4.92
N LEU A 203 0.57 28.11 -4.73
CA LEU A 203 1.95 28.18 -5.21
C LEU A 203 2.82 27.12 -4.50
N ALA A 204 2.69 26.97 -3.17
CA ALA A 204 3.40 25.95 -2.41
C ALA A 204 3.00 24.52 -2.81
N ILE A 205 1.71 24.27 -3.06
CA ILE A 205 1.23 22.99 -3.57
C ILE A 205 1.77 22.71 -4.98
N GLY A 206 1.86 23.73 -5.83
CA GLY A 206 2.45 23.64 -7.17
C GLY A 206 3.94 23.28 -7.11
N ILE A 207 4.71 23.95 -6.24
CA ILE A 207 6.13 23.64 -6.01
C ILE A 207 6.29 22.23 -5.44
N PHE A 208 5.45 21.83 -4.49
CA PHE A 208 5.50 20.48 -3.92
C PHE A 208 5.26 19.41 -4.97
N ASN A 209 4.21 19.56 -5.80
CA ASN A 209 3.93 18.65 -6.90
C ASN A 209 5.07 18.61 -7.93
N PHE A 210 5.68 19.76 -8.22
CA PHE A 210 6.83 19.86 -9.12
C PHE A 210 8.07 19.12 -8.58
N ILE A 211 8.40 19.29 -7.29
CA ILE A 211 9.50 18.57 -6.63
C ILE A 211 9.25 17.07 -6.64
N LEU A 212 8.01 16.64 -6.40
CA LEU A 212 7.63 15.23 -6.42
C LEU A 212 7.81 14.62 -7.83
N LEU A 213 7.41 15.36 -8.87
CA LEU A 213 7.57 14.98 -10.26
C LEU A 213 9.06 14.87 -10.66
N LEU A 214 9.91 15.78 -10.17
CA LEU A 214 11.36 15.70 -10.36
C LEU A 214 11.99 14.50 -9.65
N ASN A 215 11.53 14.17 -8.43
CA ASN A 215 12.04 13.01 -7.69
C ASN A 215 11.65 11.69 -8.36
N VAL A 216 10.44 11.59 -8.91
CA VAL A 216 10.01 10.42 -9.69
C VAL A 216 10.77 10.32 -11.02
N GLY A 217 11.00 11.45 -11.70
CA GLY A 217 11.84 11.49 -12.90
C GLY A 217 13.24 10.95 -12.65
N ARG A 218 13.89 11.38 -11.55
CA ARG A 218 15.22 10.92 -11.16
C ARG A 218 15.31 9.43 -10.83
N LEU A 219 14.24 8.82 -10.33
CA LEU A 219 14.22 7.38 -10.01
C LEU A 219 14.05 6.52 -11.25
N ASN A 220 13.35 7.01 -12.28
CA ASN A 220 13.22 6.29 -13.54
C ASN A 220 14.52 6.35 -14.36
N ASP A 221 15.30 7.42 -14.25
CA ASP A 221 16.57 7.56 -14.98
C ASP A 221 17.67 6.60 -14.46
N GLU A 222 17.59 6.13 -13.20
CA GLU A 222 18.53 5.13 -12.65
C GLU A 222 18.16 3.68 -12.99
N GLU A 223 16.97 3.38 -13.52
CA GLU A 223 16.59 2.02 -13.96
C GLU A 223 17.02 1.74 -15.43
N TYR A 224 17.60 2.74 -16.12
CA TYR A 224 18.04 2.65 -17.52
C TYR A 224 19.54 2.88 -17.75
N LEU A 225 20.36 2.93 -16.70
CA LEU A 225 21.84 2.96 -16.77
C LEU A 225 22.44 1.68 -16.19
#